data_AF-A0A0V1KLZ4-F1
#
_entry.id   AF-A0A0V1KLZ4-F1
#
_cell.length_a   1.000
_cell.length_b   1.000
_cell.length_c   1.000
_cell.angle_alpha   90.00
_cell.angle_beta   90.00
_cell.angle_gamma   90.00
#
_symmetry.space_group_name_H-M   'P 1'
#
loop_
_entity.id
_entity.type
_entity.pdbx_description
1 polymer ?
#
loop_
_entity_poly.entity_id
_entity_poly.type
_entity_poly.pdbx_seq_one_letter_code
_entity_poly.pdbx_strand_id
1 'polypeptide(L)'
;MCLHYFFSLIYYILKRQIVRTELRIHCKCRTIVYKAPGQATGKIIEATAAAGNWQDGAALIANDQGHSFATALQHVVRENQNVKFLAYNNAPPGVPSIKTKSNSKGVIILSTTTDSAAWIVHTVPGFPAAKTGYSWPLAENARGHLLICLTILESQINAIAASLLLVQPLIHYNDIPKTETAAMPYFNKLAEGKIPTLPPFTSRQTIRTQNDAAPVIVHIYSKSESSKYEIYKKVIVKALKKTIKVWSRRDSKLKGDCRVSQRHIRLIKSPAVVVDHNTNLEADITNWAVSDPGNIFCHIDKPYFKNQTREPAMAICIDNINIFTRFDAIAAQLEDFNKAIVYKAPGQANGKIIEATAPAGDWQDGAQALSNNDQHSFAKALQHVVGNDNNIKFLAYNNVPPGVANVKTKSNSKVHQDSSKVAFILQV
;
A
#
# COMPACT_ATOMS: atom_id res chain seq x y z
N MET A 1 21.64 43.81 24.21
CA MET A 1 21.32 42.66 25.10
C MET A 1 19.82 42.45 25.38
N CYS A 2 18.94 43.47 25.31
CA CYS A 2 17.50 43.28 25.59
C CYS A 2 16.68 42.58 24.49
N LEU A 3 17.07 42.67 23.22
CA LEU A 3 16.25 42.11 22.12
C LEU A 3 16.24 40.58 22.09
N HIS A 4 17.38 39.93 22.39
CA HIS A 4 17.48 38.46 22.47
C HIS A 4 16.68 37.87 23.64
N TYR A 5 16.58 38.58 24.77
CA TYR A 5 15.74 38.15 25.90
C TYR A 5 14.25 38.21 25.56
N PHE A 6 13.82 39.20 24.77
CA PHE A 6 12.42 39.33 24.35
C PHE A 6 12.00 38.21 23.38
N PHE A 7 12.86 37.87 22.41
CA PHE A 7 12.61 36.74 21.51
C PHE A 7 12.67 35.38 22.21
N SER A 8 13.58 35.20 23.17
CA SER A 8 13.64 33.98 23.96
C SER A 8 12.44 33.84 24.89
N LEU A 9 11.90 34.94 25.43
CA LEU A 9 10.71 34.94 26.27
C LEU A 9 9.45 34.67 25.44
N ILE A 10 9.32 35.26 24.23
CA ILE A 10 8.23 34.95 23.29
C ILE A 10 8.31 33.49 22.81
N TYR A 11 9.51 32.97 22.52
CA TYR A 11 9.71 31.56 22.19
C TYR A 11 9.31 30.65 23.37
N TYR A 12 9.66 31.02 24.60
CA TYR A 12 9.29 30.27 25.81
C TYR A 12 7.79 30.38 26.14
N ILE A 13 7.16 31.54 25.88
CA ILE A 13 5.73 31.78 26.06
C ILE A 13 4.91 31.06 24.97
N LEU A 14 5.35 31.05 23.71
CA LEU A 14 4.73 30.26 22.64
C LEU A 14 4.89 28.76 22.89
N LYS A 15 6.07 28.31 23.35
CA LYS A 15 6.31 26.92 23.76
C LYS A 15 5.48 26.54 25.00
N ARG A 16 5.20 27.48 25.93
CA ARG A 16 4.31 27.27 27.08
C ARG A 16 2.81 27.42 26.77
N GLN A 17 2.40 28.25 25.81
CA GLN A 17 1.01 28.36 25.35
C GLN A 17 0.59 27.12 24.55
N ILE A 18 1.54 26.45 23.88
CA ILE A 18 1.34 25.11 23.29
C ILE A 18 1.23 24.02 24.39
N VAL A 19 1.66 24.32 25.63
CA VAL A 19 1.54 23.45 26.82
C VAL A 19 0.42 23.98 27.73
N ARG A 20 -0.71 24.43 27.15
CA ARG A 20 -1.98 24.39 27.88
C ARG A 20 -2.51 22.97 27.82
N THR A 21 -2.34 22.30 28.95
CA THR A 21 -2.74 20.93 29.29
C THR A 21 -4.24 20.73 29.11
N GLU A 22 -4.67 20.52 27.87
CA GLU A 22 -5.89 19.75 27.60
C GLU A 22 -5.50 18.30 27.42
N LEU A 23 -6.34 17.39 27.89
CA LEU A 23 -6.22 15.95 27.72
C LEU A 23 -6.43 15.60 26.23
N ARG A 24 -5.49 16.01 25.36
CA ARG A 24 -5.52 15.72 23.94
C ARG A 24 -4.92 14.35 23.73
N ILE A 25 -5.61 13.47 23.02
CA ILE A 25 -5.00 12.24 22.52
C ILE A 25 -3.75 12.66 21.73
N HIS A 26 -2.55 12.25 22.19
CA HIS A 26 -1.26 12.75 21.68
C HIS A 26 -0.88 12.18 20.29
N CYS A 27 -1.87 11.92 19.43
CA CYS A 27 -1.65 11.71 18.02
C CYS A 27 -1.38 13.09 17.38
N LYS A 28 -0.15 13.33 16.91
CA LYS A 28 0.12 14.50 16.07
C LYS A 28 -0.69 14.34 14.78
N CYS A 29 -1.62 15.28 14.56
CA CYS A 29 -2.66 15.20 13.54
C CYS A 29 -2.09 14.84 12.16
N ARG A 30 -2.25 13.56 11.76
CA ARG A 30 -1.96 12.99 10.43
C ARG A 30 -0.48 12.66 10.21
N THR A 31 0.03 11.74 11.00
CA THR A 31 1.41 11.26 10.86
C THR A 31 1.43 9.87 10.25
N ILE A 32 2.35 9.63 9.31
CA ILE A 32 2.73 8.29 8.84
C ILE A 32 4.16 8.02 9.29
N VAL A 33 4.40 6.83 9.82
CA VAL A 33 5.75 6.33 10.13
C VAL A 33 6.02 5.11 9.25
N TYR A 34 7.14 5.15 8.54
CA TYR A 34 7.66 4.05 7.73
C TYR A 34 8.95 3.52 8.37
N LYS A 35 8.90 2.32 8.95
CA LYS A 35 10.09 1.59 9.40
C LYS A 35 10.55 0.68 8.28
N ALA A 36 11.70 0.94 7.66
CA ALA A 36 12.23 0.03 6.66
C ALA A 36 12.75 -1.28 7.30
N PRO A 37 12.90 -2.37 6.52
CA PRO A 37 13.48 -3.61 6.99
C PRO A 37 14.86 -3.41 7.63
N GLY A 38 15.11 -4.01 8.79
CA GLY A 38 16.39 -3.92 9.50
C GLY A 38 16.67 -2.59 10.21
N GLN A 39 15.85 -1.57 9.99
CA GLN A 39 16.04 -0.26 10.63
C GLN A 39 15.41 -0.23 12.02
N ALA A 40 16.14 0.34 12.98
CA ALA A 40 15.68 0.48 14.36
C ALA A 40 14.87 1.77 14.59
N THR A 41 14.99 2.75 13.69
CA THR A 41 14.20 3.98 13.65
C THR A 41 13.24 3.97 12.44
N GLY A 42 12.19 4.79 12.51
CA GLY A 42 11.28 5.02 11.39
C GLY A 42 11.51 6.37 10.73
N LYS A 43 11.18 6.48 9.44
CA LYS A 43 11.01 7.76 8.75
C LYS A 43 9.59 8.26 8.96
N ILE A 44 9.44 9.52 9.31
CA ILE A 44 8.19 10.17 9.68
C ILE A 44 7.81 11.17 8.60
N ILE A 45 6.52 11.22 8.28
CA ILE A 45 5.95 12.26 7.43
C ILE A 45 4.62 12.71 8.00
N GLU A 46 4.38 14.02 7.98
CA GLU A 46 3.13 14.62 8.45
C GLU A 46 2.33 15.17 7.26
N ALA A 47 1.00 15.16 7.35
CA ALA A 47 0.12 15.70 6.32
C ALA A 47 -0.03 17.24 6.41
N THR A 48 1.05 17.96 6.69
CA THR A 48 1.06 19.42 6.86
C THR A 48 1.92 20.07 5.77
N ALA A 49 1.64 21.34 5.45
CA ALA A 49 2.48 22.10 4.50
C ALA A 49 3.91 22.31 5.03
N ALA A 50 4.07 22.40 6.35
CA ALA A 50 5.35 22.51 7.03
C ALA A 50 6.17 21.20 7.04
N ALA A 51 5.54 20.05 6.77
CA ALA A 51 6.14 18.72 6.95
C ALA A 51 7.36 18.46 6.06
N GLY A 52 7.63 19.29 5.04
CA GLY A 52 8.86 19.19 4.24
C GLY A 52 9.15 17.76 3.76
N ASN A 53 10.41 17.34 3.85
CA ASN A 53 10.85 15.98 3.53
C ASN A 53 10.55 15.00 4.67
N TRP A 54 10.71 13.69 4.39
CA TRP A 54 10.76 12.66 5.42
C TRP A 54 11.70 13.09 6.57
N GLN A 55 11.23 12.95 7.81
CA GLN A 55 11.96 13.28 9.01
C GLN A 55 12.45 12.01 9.70
N ASP A 56 13.61 12.06 10.32
CA ASP A 56 14.08 10.95 11.15
C ASP A 56 13.28 10.82 12.44
N GLY A 57 12.97 9.59 12.80
CA GLY A 57 12.46 9.29 14.13
C GLY A 57 13.51 9.62 15.19
N ALA A 58 13.11 10.42 16.17
CA ALA A 58 14.01 10.91 17.22
C ALA A 58 14.54 9.82 18.18
N ALA A 59 13.94 8.63 18.17
CA ALA A 59 14.35 7.49 18.99
C ALA A 59 14.06 6.16 18.30
N LEU A 60 14.64 5.08 18.83
CA LEU A 60 14.38 3.71 18.38
C LEU A 60 12.90 3.36 18.56
N ILE A 61 12.33 2.66 17.58
CA ILE A 61 10.92 2.24 17.63
C ILE A 61 10.62 1.24 18.75
N ALA A 62 11.65 0.62 19.32
CA ALA A 62 11.51 -0.31 20.44
C ALA A 62 11.43 0.39 21.80
N ASN A 63 11.78 1.68 21.87
CA ASN A 63 11.74 2.43 23.12
C ASN A 63 10.30 2.77 23.50
N ASP A 64 9.99 2.86 24.79
CA ASP A 64 8.65 3.22 25.24
C ASP A 64 8.36 4.74 25.16
N GLN A 65 9.36 5.52 24.78
CA GLN A 65 9.36 6.99 24.76
C GLN A 65 10.29 7.55 23.67
N GLY A 66 10.13 8.83 23.36
CA GLY A 66 11.03 9.56 22.45
C GLY A 66 10.68 9.44 20.96
N HIS A 67 9.64 8.69 20.58
CA HIS A 67 9.17 8.62 19.20
C HIS A 67 7.65 8.67 19.09
N SER A 68 7.15 9.09 17.92
CA SER A 68 5.73 9.37 17.67
C SER A 68 4.82 8.14 17.86
N PHE A 69 5.32 6.95 17.57
CA PHE A 69 4.54 5.72 17.72
C PHE A 69 4.25 5.39 19.20
N ALA A 70 5.24 5.49 20.09
CA ALA A 70 5.04 5.29 21.52
C ALA A 70 4.11 6.36 22.11
N THR A 71 4.31 7.62 21.70
CA THR A 71 3.43 8.73 22.11
C THR A 71 1.97 8.51 21.71
N ALA A 72 1.70 8.07 20.47
CA ALA A 72 0.35 7.80 19.99
C ALA A 72 -0.37 6.68 20.77
N LEU A 73 0.39 5.76 21.36
CA LEU A 73 -0.12 4.60 22.09
C LEU A 73 0.03 4.68 23.61
N GLN A 74 0.53 5.81 24.14
CA GLN A 74 0.83 5.94 25.55
C GLN A 74 -0.34 5.52 26.46
N HIS A 75 -1.57 5.89 26.09
CA HIS A 75 -2.79 5.55 26.84
C HIS A 75 -3.47 4.24 26.42
N VAL A 76 -2.89 3.53 25.44
CA VAL A 76 -3.29 2.17 25.04
C VAL A 76 -2.48 1.14 25.81
N VAL A 77 -1.19 1.41 26.02
CA VAL A 77 -0.26 0.51 26.71
C VAL A 77 -0.14 0.79 28.20
N ARG A 78 -0.61 1.95 28.68
CA ARG A 78 -0.66 2.33 30.11
C ARG A 78 -2.06 2.79 30.47
N GLU A 79 -2.41 2.67 31.74
CA GLU A 79 -3.74 3.01 32.22
C GLU A 79 -4.00 4.52 32.22
N ASN A 80 -5.18 4.92 31.74
CA ASN A 80 -5.70 6.29 31.81
C ASN A 80 -7.22 6.21 31.97
N GLN A 81 -7.76 6.88 33.00
CA GLN A 81 -9.18 6.82 33.31
C GLN A 81 -10.07 7.47 32.24
N ASN A 82 -9.54 8.50 31.57
CA ASN A 82 -10.27 9.35 30.63
C ASN A 82 -10.08 8.94 29.16
N VAL A 83 -9.33 7.87 28.91
CA VAL A 83 -9.09 7.36 27.56
C VAL A 83 -9.59 5.93 27.48
N LYS A 84 -10.41 5.65 26.47
CA LYS A 84 -10.94 4.32 26.16
C LYS A 84 -10.55 3.94 24.75
N PHE A 85 -10.43 2.64 24.49
CA PHE A 85 -10.01 2.18 23.18
C PHE A 85 -10.52 0.79 22.82
N LEU A 86 -10.56 0.55 21.51
CA LEU A 86 -10.76 -0.74 20.89
C LEU A 86 -9.51 -1.05 20.06
N ALA A 87 -8.88 -2.19 20.34
CA ALA A 87 -7.71 -2.66 19.60
C ALA A 87 -8.05 -3.92 18.81
N TYR A 88 -7.61 -3.96 17.55
CA TYR A 88 -7.83 -5.08 16.66
C TYR A 88 -6.53 -5.49 15.96
N ASN A 89 -6.29 -6.79 15.84
CA ASN A 89 -5.11 -7.34 15.20
C ASN A 89 -5.36 -8.82 14.88
N ASN A 90 -5.02 -9.27 13.67
CA ASN A 90 -5.14 -10.67 13.28
C ASN A 90 -4.06 -11.59 13.88
N ALA A 91 -3.02 -11.02 14.48
CA ALA A 91 -2.01 -11.70 15.29
C ALA A 91 -1.78 -10.88 16.56
N PRO A 92 -2.70 -10.92 17.54
CA PRO A 92 -2.59 -10.11 18.74
C PRO A 92 -1.44 -10.61 19.66
N PRO A 93 -0.85 -9.73 20.48
CA PRO A 93 0.18 -10.13 21.43
C PRO A 93 -0.31 -11.21 22.39
N GLY A 94 0.57 -12.18 22.69
CA GLY A 94 0.30 -13.24 23.67
C GLY A 94 -0.67 -14.34 23.24
N VAL A 95 -1.24 -14.29 22.03
CA VAL A 95 -2.15 -15.35 21.54
C VAL A 95 -1.59 -16.03 20.29
N PRO A 96 -0.99 -17.23 20.41
CA PRO A 96 -0.45 -17.94 19.27
C PRO A 96 -1.57 -18.54 18.39
N SER A 97 -1.27 -18.68 17.10
CA SER A 97 -2.02 -19.56 16.17
C SER A 97 -3.49 -19.23 15.91
N ILE A 98 -3.93 -17.98 16.09
CA ILE A 98 -5.25 -17.55 15.64
C ILE A 98 -5.32 -17.57 14.11
N LYS A 99 -6.35 -18.22 13.56
CA LYS A 99 -6.67 -18.18 12.13
C LYS A 99 -7.79 -17.18 11.89
N THR A 100 -7.47 -16.06 11.24
CA THR A 100 -8.47 -15.12 10.73
C THR A 100 -8.19 -14.85 9.25
N LYS A 101 -9.23 -14.47 8.50
CA LYS A 101 -9.07 -14.05 7.10
C LYS A 101 -8.78 -12.55 6.97
N SER A 102 -8.97 -11.76 8.02
CA SER A 102 -8.67 -10.33 8.01
C SER A 102 -7.19 -10.10 8.26
N ASN A 103 -6.60 -9.12 7.58
CA ASN A 103 -5.23 -8.67 7.87
C ASN A 103 -5.18 -7.34 8.61
N SER A 104 -6.35 -6.73 8.82
CA SER A 104 -6.50 -5.41 9.44
C SER A 104 -5.97 -5.40 10.87
N LYS A 105 -5.17 -4.38 11.18
CA LYS A 105 -4.66 -4.11 12.53
C LYS A 105 -4.74 -2.62 12.84
N GLY A 106 -5.01 -2.28 14.09
CA GLY A 106 -5.15 -0.90 14.50
C GLY A 106 -5.80 -0.71 15.86
N VAL A 107 -5.97 0.56 16.22
CA VAL A 107 -6.58 0.99 17.47
C VAL A 107 -7.49 2.18 17.19
N ILE A 108 -8.70 2.14 17.75
CA ILE A 108 -9.58 3.31 17.88
C ILE A 108 -9.47 3.76 19.32
N ILE A 109 -9.10 5.02 19.54
CA ILE A 109 -8.93 5.64 20.85
C ILE A 109 -9.92 6.79 20.94
N LEU A 110 -10.61 6.95 22.05
CA LEU A 110 -11.45 8.11 22.33
C LEU A 110 -11.16 8.69 23.72
N SER A 111 -11.39 9.98 23.84
CA SER A 111 -11.40 10.71 25.11
C SER A 111 -12.82 10.74 25.64
N THR A 112 -13.01 10.46 26.94
CA THR A 112 -14.33 10.59 27.60
C THR A 112 -14.55 12.00 28.18
N THR A 113 -13.65 12.94 27.88
CA THR A 113 -13.67 14.31 28.44
C THR A 113 -13.67 15.38 27.36
N THR A 114 -13.38 15.02 26.11
CA THR A 114 -13.28 15.92 24.97
C THR A 114 -13.82 15.21 23.73
N ASP A 115 -14.49 15.92 22.82
CA ASP A 115 -14.91 15.38 21.51
C ASP A 115 -13.67 15.23 20.61
N SER A 116 -12.89 14.20 20.90
CA SER A 116 -11.66 13.87 20.19
C SER A 116 -11.39 12.38 20.27
N ALA A 117 -11.01 11.83 19.13
CA ALA A 117 -10.63 10.45 18.94
C ALA A 117 -9.36 10.35 18.08
N ALA A 118 -8.72 9.19 18.13
CA ALA A 118 -7.67 8.84 17.20
C ALA A 118 -7.93 7.48 16.59
N TRP A 119 -7.59 7.35 15.31
CA TRP A 119 -7.56 6.09 14.61
C TRP A 119 -6.13 5.80 14.16
N ILE A 120 -5.61 4.68 14.67
CA ILE A 120 -4.28 4.18 14.37
C ILE A 120 -4.43 2.93 13.51
N VAL A 121 -3.72 2.87 12.40
CA VAL A 121 -3.62 1.68 11.55
C VAL A 121 -2.17 1.29 11.39
N HIS A 122 -1.86 0.00 11.52
CA HIS A 122 -0.48 -0.48 11.43
C HIS A 122 -0.39 -1.87 10.80
N THR A 123 0.85 -2.28 10.56
CA THR A 123 1.18 -3.59 9.95
C THR A 123 1.78 -4.59 10.94
N VAL A 124 2.19 -4.12 12.13
CA VAL A 124 2.96 -4.88 13.13
C VAL A 124 2.13 -6.02 13.77
N PRO A 125 2.47 -7.31 13.57
CA PRO A 125 1.89 -8.41 14.34
C PRO A 125 2.39 -8.38 15.79
N GLY A 126 1.64 -8.95 16.74
CA GLY A 126 2.02 -8.98 18.16
C GLY A 126 1.95 -7.63 18.87
N PHE A 127 1.21 -6.65 18.32
CA PHE A 127 1.23 -5.26 18.78
C PHE A 127 -0.13 -4.56 18.59
N PRO A 128 -0.50 -3.55 19.41
CA PRO A 128 0.09 -3.22 20.69
C PRO A 128 -0.36 -4.20 21.78
N ALA A 129 0.43 -4.29 22.84
CA ALA A 129 0.06 -5.04 24.04
C ALA A 129 -0.83 -4.16 24.93
N ALA A 130 -2.15 -4.28 24.77
CA ALA A 130 -3.13 -3.47 25.47
C ALA A 130 -2.95 -3.58 27.00
N LYS A 131 -2.81 -2.45 27.70
CA LYS A 131 -2.67 -2.33 29.16
C LYS A 131 -1.53 -3.14 29.81
N THR A 132 -0.52 -3.54 29.05
CA THR A 132 0.60 -4.38 29.56
C THR A 132 1.97 -3.72 29.40
N GLY A 133 2.01 -2.44 29.01
CA GLY A 133 3.24 -1.71 28.73
C GLY A 133 3.63 -1.74 27.25
N TYR A 134 4.52 -0.82 26.87
CA TYR A 134 5.03 -0.75 25.51
C TYR A 134 5.97 -1.93 25.26
N SER A 135 5.67 -2.74 24.24
CA SER A 135 6.50 -3.89 23.87
C SER A 135 6.57 -4.01 22.36
N TRP A 136 7.73 -3.75 21.79
CA TRP A 136 8.00 -3.96 20.38
C TRP A 136 8.41 -5.42 20.10
N PRO A 137 7.75 -6.13 19.17
CA PRO A 137 8.10 -7.51 18.88
C PRO A 137 9.46 -7.63 18.17
N LEU A 138 10.42 -8.33 18.78
CA LEU A 138 11.80 -8.45 18.28
C LEU A 138 11.90 -8.98 16.85
N ALA A 139 11.04 -9.93 16.47
CA ALA A 139 11.01 -10.50 15.11
C ALA A 139 10.72 -9.44 14.02
N GLU A 140 10.02 -8.38 14.38
CA GLU A 140 9.60 -7.31 13.47
C GLU A 140 10.72 -6.27 13.23
N ASN A 141 11.87 -6.40 13.90
CA ASN A 141 13.07 -5.61 13.57
C ASN A 141 13.53 -5.84 12.12
N ALA A 142 13.51 -7.10 11.67
CA ALA A 142 13.94 -7.48 10.33
C ALA A 142 12.91 -7.11 9.24
N ARG A 143 11.71 -6.64 9.60
CA ARG A 143 10.60 -6.42 8.67
C ARG A 143 10.31 -4.95 8.47
N GLY A 144 9.79 -4.62 7.29
CA GLY A 144 9.31 -3.27 6.96
C GLY A 144 7.88 -3.06 7.45
N HIS A 145 7.61 -1.93 8.12
CA HIS A 145 6.32 -1.60 8.71
C HIS A 145 5.87 -0.17 8.42
N LEU A 146 4.56 -0.03 8.33
CA LEU A 146 3.85 1.24 8.26
C LEU A 146 2.96 1.41 9.50
N LEU A 147 2.90 2.65 9.99
CA LEU A 147 1.92 3.15 10.95
C LEU A 147 1.28 4.42 10.39
N ILE A 148 -0.03 4.55 10.53
CA ILE A 148 -0.79 5.76 10.26
C ILE A 148 -1.50 6.17 11.54
N CYS A 149 -1.39 7.44 11.93
CA CYS A 149 -2.09 8.02 13.07
C CYS A 149 -2.93 9.22 12.63
N LEU A 150 -4.25 9.13 12.81
CA LEU A 150 -5.21 10.17 12.44
C LEU A 150 -5.97 10.63 13.68
N THR A 151 -5.90 11.92 13.99
CA THR A 151 -6.79 12.57 14.96
C THR A 151 -8.10 12.93 14.26
N ILE A 152 -9.23 12.55 14.84
CA ILE A 152 -10.58 12.66 14.27
C ILE A 152 -11.57 13.08 15.35
N LEU A 153 -12.71 13.63 14.95
CA LEU A 153 -13.84 13.80 15.86
C LEU A 153 -14.44 12.44 16.21
N GLU A 154 -15.06 12.33 17.38
CA GLU A 154 -15.68 11.09 17.83
C GLU A 154 -16.81 10.64 16.87
N SER A 155 -17.54 11.61 16.31
CA SER A 155 -18.56 11.39 15.27
C SER A 155 -18.07 10.62 14.04
N GLN A 156 -16.76 10.61 13.75
CA GLN A 156 -16.18 9.88 12.61
C GLN A 156 -15.99 8.38 12.88
N ILE A 157 -16.01 7.94 14.15
CA ILE A 157 -15.76 6.55 14.55
C ILE A 157 -16.76 5.60 13.91
N ASN A 158 -18.05 5.96 13.86
CA ASN A 158 -19.08 5.08 13.32
C ASN A 158 -18.87 4.77 11.81
N ALA A 159 -18.29 5.70 11.04
CA ALA A 159 -17.94 5.48 9.64
C ALA A 159 -16.74 4.52 9.50
N ILE A 160 -15.75 4.63 10.40
CA ILE A 160 -14.64 3.67 10.47
C ILE A 160 -15.17 2.28 10.83
N ALA A 161 -16.04 2.21 11.86
CA ALA A 161 -16.64 0.96 12.30
C ALA A 161 -17.46 0.28 11.20
N ALA A 162 -18.19 1.03 10.38
CA ALA A 162 -18.91 0.47 9.23
C ALA A 162 -17.97 -0.26 8.24
N SER A 163 -16.76 0.27 8.05
CA SER A 163 -15.75 -0.37 7.20
C SER A 163 -15.09 -1.57 7.89
N LEU A 164 -14.78 -1.45 9.19
CA LEU A 164 -14.20 -2.54 9.98
C LEU A 164 -15.15 -3.73 10.09
N LEU A 165 -16.44 -3.49 10.29
CA LEU A 165 -17.48 -4.53 10.35
C LEU A 165 -17.46 -5.41 9.10
N LEU A 166 -17.20 -4.82 7.93
CA LEU A 166 -17.15 -5.55 6.67
C LEU A 166 -15.90 -6.41 6.52
N VAL A 167 -14.77 -5.99 7.12
CA VAL A 167 -13.51 -6.73 7.04
C VAL A 167 -13.25 -7.68 8.21
N GLN A 168 -14.16 -7.70 9.19
CA GLN A 168 -14.19 -8.67 10.29
C GLN A 168 -12.82 -8.84 10.97
N PRO A 169 -12.21 -7.76 11.48
CA PRO A 169 -10.94 -7.86 12.18
C PRO A 169 -11.14 -8.59 13.51
N LEU A 170 -10.09 -9.23 14.01
CA LEU A 170 -10.11 -9.75 15.37
C LEU A 170 -9.90 -8.60 16.36
N ILE A 171 -10.92 -8.32 17.15
CA ILE A 171 -10.87 -7.41 18.30
C ILE A 171 -10.28 -8.18 19.48
N HIS A 172 -9.14 -7.75 19.99
CA HIS A 172 -8.47 -8.41 21.12
C HIS A 172 -8.56 -7.59 22.41
N TYR A 173 -9.04 -6.35 22.33
CA TYR A 173 -9.30 -5.51 23.48
C TYR A 173 -10.38 -4.48 23.15
N ASN A 174 -11.30 -4.23 24.08
CA ASN A 174 -12.28 -3.16 23.99
C ASN A 174 -12.74 -2.73 25.40
N ASP A 175 -12.53 -1.46 25.76
CA ASP A 175 -13.10 -0.86 26.96
C ASP A 175 -13.90 0.42 26.69
N ILE A 176 -14.27 0.67 25.43
CA ILE A 176 -15.16 1.78 25.06
C ILE A 176 -16.56 1.51 25.64
N PRO A 177 -17.07 2.35 26.55
CA PRO A 177 -18.36 2.12 27.17
C PRO A 177 -19.50 2.46 26.20
N LYS A 178 -20.62 1.75 26.35
CA LYS A 178 -21.80 1.90 25.49
C LYS A 178 -22.42 3.31 25.52
N THR A 179 -22.13 4.09 26.56
CA THR A 179 -22.60 5.48 26.71
C THR A 179 -22.00 6.39 25.64
N GLU A 180 -20.70 6.23 25.34
CA GLU A 180 -20.03 7.00 24.28
C GLU A 180 -20.53 6.56 22.89
N THR A 181 -20.83 5.27 22.73
CA THR A 181 -21.19 4.70 21.42
C THR A 181 -22.69 4.59 21.19
N ALA A 182 -23.52 5.28 21.98
CA ALA A 182 -24.98 5.22 21.89
C ALA A 182 -25.48 5.59 20.49
N ALA A 183 -24.87 6.60 19.86
CA ALA A 183 -25.18 7.05 18.51
C ALA A 183 -24.40 6.30 17.39
N MET A 184 -23.68 5.23 17.72
CA MET A 184 -22.76 4.53 16.81
C MET A 184 -23.19 3.08 16.53
N PRO A 185 -24.27 2.86 15.75
CA PRO A 185 -24.82 1.53 15.53
C PRO A 185 -23.84 0.55 14.86
N TYR A 186 -22.94 1.01 13.98
CA TYR A 186 -21.94 0.13 13.37
C TYR A 186 -20.83 -0.24 14.35
N PHE A 187 -20.44 0.68 15.23
CA PHE A 187 -19.50 0.38 16.30
C PHE A 187 -20.07 -0.67 17.25
N ASN A 188 -21.33 -0.52 17.68
CA ASN A 188 -21.97 -1.49 18.56
C ASN A 188 -22.04 -2.88 17.91
N LYS A 189 -22.38 -2.96 16.61
CA LYS A 189 -22.32 -4.22 15.85
C LYS A 189 -20.91 -4.81 15.79
N LEU A 190 -19.89 -3.97 15.58
CA LEU A 190 -18.50 -4.40 15.52
C LEU A 190 -18.03 -4.96 16.87
N ALA A 191 -18.31 -4.24 17.96
CA ALA A 191 -17.97 -4.64 19.33
C ALA A 191 -18.67 -5.93 19.75
N GLU A 192 -19.88 -6.19 19.25
CA GLU A 192 -20.64 -7.44 19.44
C GLU A 192 -20.17 -8.58 18.53
N GLY A 193 -19.19 -8.36 17.64
CA GLY A 193 -18.69 -9.38 16.72
C GLY A 193 -19.70 -9.76 15.62
N LYS A 194 -20.65 -8.88 15.30
CA LYS A 194 -21.63 -9.14 14.23
C LYS A 194 -20.97 -9.10 12.86
N ILE A 195 -21.49 -9.92 11.94
CA ILE A 195 -20.99 -10.02 10.57
C ILE A 195 -22.08 -9.58 9.59
N PRO A 196 -21.78 -8.69 8.61
CA PRO A 196 -22.73 -8.35 7.56
C PRO A 196 -23.01 -9.56 6.66
N THR A 197 -24.25 -10.04 6.65
CA THR A 197 -24.70 -11.17 5.81
C THR A 197 -25.42 -10.73 4.53
N LEU A 198 -25.87 -9.48 4.48
CA LEU A 198 -26.63 -8.92 3.36
C LEU A 198 -25.79 -7.91 2.56
N PRO A 199 -26.04 -7.78 1.24
CA PRO A 199 -25.39 -6.77 0.42
C PRO A 199 -25.76 -5.34 0.88
N PRO A 200 -24.91 -4.33 0.58
CA PRO A 200 -23.72 -4.40 -0.26
C PRO A 200 -22.49 -5.03 0.44
N PHE A 201 -21.75 -5.86 -0.30
CA PHE A 201 -20.52 -6.52 0.19
C PHE A 201 -19.25 -5.68 0.02
N THR A 202 -19.41 -4.42 -0.35
CA THR A 202 -18.35 -3.41 -0.44
C THR A 202 -18.84 -2.13 0.20
N SER A 203 -17.95 -1.41 0.88
CA SER A 203 -18.27 -0.11 1.48
C SER A 203 -17.23 0.93 1.06
N ARG A 204 -17.70 2.17 0.95
CA ARG A 204 -16.89 3.36 0.75
C ARG A 204 -17.33 4.39 1.78
N GLN A 205 -16.43 4.68 2.72
CA GLN A 205 -16.64 5.71 3.73
C GLN A 205 -15.65 6.84 3.50
N THR A 206 -16.00 8.03 3.97
CA THR A 206 -15.12 9.19 3.96
C THR A 206 -15.15 9.81 5.35
N ILE A 207 -13.97 10.01 5.92
CA ILE A 207 -13.79 10.71 7.19
C ILE A 207 -12.92 11.94 6.97
N ARG A 208 -12.94 12.85 7.95
CA ARG A 208 -12.04 14.00 8.01
C ARG A 208 -11.29 14.01 9.33
N THR A 209 -10.01 14.38 9.26
CA THR A 209 -9.21 14.59 10.46
C THR A 209 -9.63 15.87 11.18
N GLN A 210 -9.58 15.86 12.51
CA GLN A 210 -9.87 17.01 13.36
C GLN A 210 -8.73 18.03 13.24
N ASN A 211 -8.92 19.02 12.35
CA ASN A 211 -8.08 20.21 12.21
C ASN A 211 -8.91 21.29 11.50
N ASP A 212 -9.21 22.38 12.20
CA ASP A 212 -10.13 23.40 11.71
C ASP A 212 -9.57 24.19 10.52
N ALA A 213 -8.25 24.37 10.45
CA ALA A 213 -7.61 25.15 9.40
C ALA A 213 -7.39 24.36 8.10
N ALA A 214 -7.10 23.06 8.22
CA ALA A 214 -6.76 22.21 7.08
C ALA A 214 -7.11 20.75 7.39
N PRO A 215 -8.38 20.31 7.29
CA PRO A 215 -8.73 18.92 7.47
C PRO A 215 -8.20 18.08 6.30
N VAL A 216 -7.70 16.87 6.57
CA VAL A 216 -7.35 15.90 5.54
C VAL A 216 -8.50 14.92 5.36
N ILE A 217 -8.86 14.71 4.09
CA ILE A 217 -9.89 13.75 3.69
C ILE A 217 -9.27 12.37 3.61
N VAL A 218 -9.93 11.40 4.24
CA VAL A 218 -9.52 10.00 4.20
C VAL A 218 -10.68 9.16 3.70
N HIS A 219 -10.46 8.46 2.59
CA HIS A 219 -11.39 7.50 2.04
C HIS A 219 -11.06 6.09 2.54
N ILE A 220 -12.08 5.39 3.02
CA ILE A 220 -11.95 4.01 3.49
C ILE A 220 -12.74 3.12 2.52
N TYR A 221 -12.02 2.28 1.80
CA TYR A 221 -12.60 1.29 0.91
C TYR A 221 -12.50 -0.07 1.57
N SER A 222 -13.62 -0.79 1.65
CA SER A 222 -13.63 -2.12 2.25
C SER A 222 -14.46 -3.08 1.42
N LYS A 223 -14.09 -4.36 1.53
CA LYS A 223 -14.84 -5.48 0.94
C LYS A 223 -14.91 -6.63 1.93
N SER A 224 -16.01 -7.36 1.90
CA SER A 224 -16.10 -8.65 2.60
C SER A 224 -15.60 -9.79 1.71
N GLU A 225 -15.43 -10.96 2.33
CA GLU A 225 -15.20 -12.21 1.61
C GLU A 225 -16.29 -12.53 0.57
N SER A 226 -17.54 -12.12 0.83
CA SER A 226 -18.68 -12.39 -0.06
C SER A 226 -18.60 -11.60 -1.37
N SER A 227 -17.87 -10.49 -1.41
CA SER A 227 -17.75 -9.65 -2.62
C SER A 227 -17.05 -10.33 -3.80
N LYS A 228 -16.14 -11.28 -3.51
CA LYS A 228 -15.22 -11.88 -4.49
C LYS A 228 -14.39 -10.89 -5.31
N TYR A 229 -14.38 -9.62 -4.94
CA TYR A 229 -13.63 -8.58 -5.63
C TYR A 229 -12.17 -8.54 -5.20
N GLU A 230 -11.33 -8.15 -6.14
CA GLU A 230 -9.93 -7.83 -5.95
C GLU A 230 -9.86 -6.36 -5.47
N ILE A 231 -9.31 -6.10 -4.28
CA ILE A 231 -9.37 -4.77 -3.64
C ILE A 231 -8.71 -3.65 -4.47
N TYR A 232 -7.62 -3.92 -5.19
CA TYR A 232 -6.86 -2.90 -5.91
C TYR A 232 -7.61 -2.40 -7.16
N LYS A 233 -7.91 -3.28 -8.12
CA LYS A 233 -8.53 -2.91 -9.40
C LYS A 233 -10.05 -2.74 -9.29
N LYS A 234 -10.73 -3.70 -8.65
CA LYS A 234 -12.21 -3.74 -8.65
C LYS A 234 -12.84 -2.81 -7.61
N VAL A 235 -12.07 -2.40 -6.59
CA VAL A 235 -12.52 -1.43 -5.58
C VAL A 235 -11.79 -0.11 -5.71
N ILE A 236 -10.47 -0.05 -5.48
CA ILE A 236 -9.71 1.22 -5.43
C ILE A 236 -9.68 1.92 -6.80
N VAL A 237 -9.15 1.28 -7.85
CA VAL A 237 -9.06 1.88 -9.20
C VAL A 237 -10.44 2.27 -9.73
N LYS A 238 -11.45 1.41 -9.49
CA LYS A 238 -12.84 1.69 -9.89
C LYS A 238 -13.40 2.91 -9.16
N ALA A 239 -13.13 3.07 -7.86
CA ALA A 239 -13.62 4.17 -7.06
C ALA A 239 -12.87 5.48 -7.34
N LEU A 240 -11.53 5.43 -7.37
CA LEU A 240 -10.66 6.58 -7.62
C LEU A 240 -10.72 7.06 -9.05
N LYS A 241 -11.13 6.20 -9.99
CA LYS A 241 -11.15 6.53 -11.41
C LYS A 241 -9.77 6.96 -11.93
N LYS A 242 -8.70 6.37 -11.39
CA LYS A 242 -7.29 6.70 -11.67
C LYS A 242 -6.44 5.44 -11.79
N THR A 243 -5.32 5.52 -12.53
CA THR A 243 -4.26 4.51 -12.44
C THR A 243 -3.63 4.58 -11.05
N ILE A 244 -3.11 3.46 -10.54
CA ILE A 244 -2.35 3.43 -9.29
C ILE A 244 -1.00 2.75 -9.49
N LYS A 245 0.04 3.24 -8.82
CA LYS A 245 1.34 2.58 -8.67
C LYS A 245 1.33 1.80 -7.35
N VAL A 246 1.69 0.51 -7.36
CA VAL A 246 1.50 -0.41 -6.22
C VAL A 246 2.83 -0.95 -5.73
N TRP A 247 3.08 -0.77 -4.42
CA TRP A 247 4.11 -1.45 -3.65
C TRP A 247 3.45 -2.55 -2.82
N SER A 248 3.68 -3.80 -3.17
CA SER A 248 3.11 -4.94 -2.45
C SER A 248 3.78 -6.23 -2.89
N ARG A 249 3.87 -7.19 -1.96
CA ARG A 249 4.15 -8.59 -2.32
C ARG A 249 3.09 -9.06 -3.30
N ARG A 250 3.55 -9.75 -4.34
CA ARG A 250 2.70 -10.21 -5.44
C ARG A 250 2.91 -11.67 -5.75
N ASP A 251 1.85 -12.32 -6.21
CA ASP A 251 1.93 -13.68 -6.74
C ASP A 251 2.25 -13.61 -8.24
N SER A 252 2.51 -14.76 -8.86
CA SER A 252 2.73 -14.81 -10.31
C SER A 252 1.44 -14.63 -11.13
N LYS A 253 0.27 -14.48 -10.49
CA LYS A 253 -1.05 -14.53 -11.13
C LYS A 253 -1.61 -13.14 -11.41
N LEU A 254 -1.49 -12.21 -10.47
CA LEU A 254 -1.84 -10.81 -10.70
C LEU A 254 -0.65 -10.09 -11.34
N LYS A 255 -0.89 -9.50 -12.51
CA LYS A 255 0.11 -8.74 -13.26
C LYS A 255 -0.30 -7.27 -13.28
N GLY A 256 0.69 -6.40 -13.45
CA GLY A 256 0.42 -5.03 -13.85
C GLY A 256 -0.39 -5.01 -15.16
N ASP A 257 -1.13 -3.94 -15.37
CA ASP A 257 -1.90 -3.73 -16.61
C ASP A 257 -1.32 -2.55 -17.38
N CYS A 258 -1.16 -2.72 -18.69
CA CYS A 258 -0.64 -1.73 -19.61
C CYS A 258 -1.48 -1.61 -20.89
N ARG A 259 -2.75 -2.06 -20.84
CA ARG A 259 -3.65 -1.90 -21.99
C ARG A 259 -3.87 -0.40 -22.25
N VAL A 260 -4.10 -0.01 -23.50
CA VAL A 260 -4.07 1.42 -23.89
C VAL A 260 -5.40 2.13 -23.58
N SER A 261 -6.48 1.43 -23.25
CA SER A 261 -7.74 2.04 -22.83
C SER A 261 -8.15 1.69 -21.38
N GLN A 262 -8.06 2.73 -20.53
CA GLN A 262 -8.60 2.90 -19.18
C GLN A 262 -7.85 2.30 -17.97
N ARG A 263 -7.33 3.21 -17.12
CA ARG A 263 -7.03 3.10 -15.66
C ARG A 263 -6.43 1.77 -15.20
N HIS A 264 -5.13 1.79 -14.93
CA HIS A 264 -4.34 0.58 -14.75
C HIS A 264 -3.71 0.43 -13.36
N ILE A 265 -3.12 -0.74 -13.12
CA ILE A 265 -2.21 -0.97 -12.00
C ILE A 265 -0.80 -1.04 -12.59
N ARG A 266 0.07 -0.15 -12.12
CA ARG A 266 1.51 -0.16 -12.39
C ARG A 266 2.22 -0.72 -11.16
N LEU A 267 3.14 -1.65 -11.34
CA LEU A 267 3.85 -2.28 -10.22
C LEU A 267 5.17 -1.55 -9.99
N ILE A 268 5.48 -1.26 -8.73
CA ILE A 268 6.74 -0.61 -8.35
C ILE A 268 7.84 -1.67 -8.35
N LYS A 269 9.01 -1.29 -8.88
CA LYS A 269 10.19 -2.14 -8.98
C LYS A 269 10.77 -2.38 -7.58
N SER A 270 11.28 -3.59 -7.35
CA SER A 270 12.01 -3.96 -6.13
C SER A 270 13.45 -4.35 -6.50
N PRO A 271 14.46 -4.00 -5.69
CA PRO A 271 14.39 -3.21 -4.45
C PRO A 271 14.04 -1.73 -4.69
N ALA A 272 13.68 -1.00 -3.63
CA ALA A 272 13.45 0.44 -3.64
C ALA A 272 14.12 1.10 -2.43
N VAL A 273 14.13 2.44 -2.39
CA VAL A 273 14.74 3.21 -1.31
C VAL A 273 13.72 4.20 -0.75
N VAL A 274 13.50 4.14 0.57
CA VAL A 274 12.76 5.15 1.32
C VAL A 274 13.77 6.14 1.88
N VAL A 275 14.01 7.23 1.15
CA VAL A 275 15.07 8.21 1.43
C VAL A 275 16.47 7.58 1.31
N ASP A 276 17.03 7.13 2.41
CA ASP A 276 18.33 6.50 2.62
C ASP A 276 18.18 5.07 3.19
N HIS A 277 16.94 4.61 3.39
CA HIS A 277 16.64 3.28 3.90
C HIS A 277 16.25 2.34 2.76
N ASN A 278 17.05 1.30 2.52
CA ASN A 278 16.75 0.27 1.53
C ASN A 278 15.54 -0.58 1.96
N THR A 279 14.71 -0.94 0.98
CA THR A 279 13.59 -1.86 1.16
C THR A 279 13.44 -2.81 -0.02
N ASN A 280 12.80 -3.96 0.21
CA ASN A 280 12.49 -4.98 -0.79
C ASN A 280 11.19 -5.69 -0.43
N LEU A 281 10.56 -6.33 -1.42
CA LEU A 281 9.25 -6.96 -1.22
C LEU A 281 9.31 -8.21 -0.33
N GLU A 282 10.47 -8.84 -0.16
CA GLU A 282 10.63 -10.03 0.67
C GLU A 282 10.56 -9.69 2.16
N ALA A 283 11.22 -8.59 2.55
CA ALA A 283 11.36 -8.13 3.92
C ALA A 283 10.30 -7.09 4.33
N ASP A 284 9.72 -6.36 3.38
CA ASP A 284 8.70 -5.35 3.64
C ASP A 284 7.29 -5.96 3.60
N ILE A 285 6.55 -5.89 4.70
CA ILE A 285 5.18 -6.41 4.78
C ILE A 285 4.11 -5.35 4.51
N THR A 286 4.52 -4.12 4.21
CA THR A 286 3.59 -3.05 3.88
C THR A 286 3.00 -3.26 2.50
N ASN A 287 1.75 -2.86 2.33
CA ASN A 287 1.14 -2.74 1.02
C ASN A 287 0.56 -1.34 0.90
N TRP A 288 0.98 -0.63 -0.13
CA TRP A 288 0.52 0.73 -0.36
C TRP A 288 0.48 1.05 -1.85
N ALA A 289 -0.27 2.08 -2.19
CA ALA A 289 -0.41 2.54 -3.55
C ALA A 289 -0.51 4.06 -3.62
N VAL A 290 -0.11 4.64 -4.74
CA VAL A 290 -0.28 6.07 -5.03
C VAL A 290 -1.02 6.25 -6.35
N SER A 291 -1.85 7.30 -6.45
CA SER A 291 -2.60 7.61 -7.66
C SER A 291 -1.75 8.23 -8.77
N ASP A 292 -1.94 7.84 -10.02
CA ASP A 292 -1.20 8.34 -11.18
C ASP A 292 -2.16 8.84 -12.28
N PRO A 293 -2.30 10.17 -12.50
CA PRO A 293 -1.81 11.27 -11.68
C PRO A 293 -2.68 11.48 -10.42
N GLY A 294 -2.17 12.16 -9.40
CA GLY A 294 -3.03 12.63 -8.31
C GLY A 294 -2.29 13.05 -7.04
N ASN A 295 -2.97 12.86 -5.92
CA ASN A 295 -2.66 13.37 -4.60
C ASN A 295 -3.07 12.36 -3.51
N ILE A 296 -3.28 11.10 -3.90
CA ILE A 296 -3.81 10.06 -3.03
C ILE A 296 -2.73 9.03 -2.73
N PHE A 297 -2.50 8.81 -1.45
CA PHE A 297 -1.75 7.67 -0.93
C PHE A 297 -2.72 6.69 -0.27
N CYS A 298 -2.61 5.40 -0.56
CA CYS A 298 -3.43 4.35 0.04
C CYS A 298 -2.56 3.34 0.77
N HIS A 299 -2.90 3.01 2.02
CA HIS A 299 -2.46 1.78 2.67
C HIS A 299 -3.50 0.67 2.44
N ILE A 300 -3.06 -0.54 2.12
CA ILE A 300 -3.91 -1.71 1.89
C ILE A 300 -3.49 -2.83 2.86
N ASP A 301 -4.45 -3.45 3.54
CA ASP A 301 -4.14 -4.50 4.53
C ASP A 301 -3.80 -5.86 3.90
N LYS A 302 -4.17 -6.06 2.63
CA LYS A 302 -3.91 -7.28 1.85
C LYS A 302 -2.82 -7.09 0.80
N PRO A 303 -1.94 -8.09 0.63
CA PRO A 303 -0.98 -8.10 -0.48
C PRO A 303 -1.68 -8.24 -1.83
N TYR A 304 -0.97 -7.89 -2.90
CA TYR A 304 -1.43 -7.99 -4.28
C TYR A 304 -1.37 -9.43 -4.80
N PHE A 305 -2.11 -10.31 -4.13
CA PHE A 305 -2.28 -11.72 -4.49
C PHE A 305 -3.66 -11.97 -5.11
N LYS A 306 -3.85 -13.03 -5.89
CA LYS A 306 -5.16 -13.39 -6.46
C LYS A 306 -6.11 -13.97 -5.39
N ASN A 307 -5.57 -14.68 -4.41
CA ASN A 307 -6.36 -15.38 -3.39
C ASN A 307 -7.13 -14.44 -2.44
N GLN A 308 -6.65 -13.21 -2.21
CA GLN A 308 -7.36 -12.19 -1.43
C GLN A 308 -8.76 -11.86 -1.94
N THR A 309 -9.10 -12.20 -3.19
CA THR A 309 -10.48 -12.12 -3.69
C THR A 309 -11.46 -12.88 -2.78
N ARG A 310 -11.00 -13.95 -2.12
CA ARG A 310 -11.76 -14.79 -1.18
C ARG A 310 -11.60 -14.37 0.29
N GLU A 311 -11.01 -13.21 0.55
CA GLU A 311 -10.75 -12.70 1.90
C GLU A 311 -11.37 -11.31 2.05
N PRO A 312 -11.71 -10.85 3.27
CA PRO A 312 -11.97 -9.44 3.49
C PRO A 312 -10.72 -8.59 3.26
N ALA A 313 -10.90 -7.33 2.86
CA ALA A 313 -9.79 -6.38 2.68
C ALA A 313 -10.24 -4.94 2.90
N MET A 314 -9.33 -4.11 3.41
CA MET A 314 -9.51 -2.67 3.59
C MET A 314 -8.37 -1.90 2.91
N ALA A 315 -8.71 -0.74 2.38
CA ALA A 315 -7.76 0.28 1.97
C ALA A 315 -8.11 1.63 2.59
N ILE A 316 -7.10 2.32 3.11
CA ILE A 316 -7.19 3.65 3.72
C ILE A 316 -6.43 4.60 2.82
N CYS A 317 -7.17 5.45 2.12
CA CYS A 317 -6.65 6.36 1.11
C CYS A 317 -6.72 7.80 1.61
N ILE A 318 -5.56 8.40 1.83
CA ILE A 318 -5.37 9.76 2.31
C ILE A 318 -5.23 10.68 1.11
N ASP A 319 -6.14 11.65 1.00
CA ASP A 319 -6.08 12.71 0.01
C ASP A 319 -5.22 13.86 0.57
N ASN A 320 -3.92 13.81 0.27
CA ASN A 320 -2.96 14.80 0.69
C ASN A 320 -1.73 14.82 -0.23
N ILE A 321 -1.50 15.97 -0.86
CA ILE A 321 -0.42 16.13 -1.85
C ILE A 321 0.98 15.91 -1.24
N ASN A 322 1.20 16.30 0.01
CA ASN A 322 2.52 16.20 0.64
C ASN A 322 2.88 14.75 0.92
N ILE A 323 1.93 13.98 1.47
CA ILE A 323 2.11 12.53 1.65
C ILE A 323 2.29 11.84 0.30
N PHE A 324 1.38 12.10 -0.64
CA PHE A 324 1.44 11.53 -1.97
C PHE A 324 2.82 11.75 -2.62
N THR A 325 3.33 12.98 -2.62
CA THR A 325 4.59 13.33 -3.30
C THR A 325 5.77 12.52 -2.77
N ARG A 326 5.81 12.24 -1.46
CA ARG A 326 6.91 11.47 -0.85
C ARG A 326 6.85 9.99 -1.19
N PHE A 327 5.66 9.41 -1.28
CA PHE A 327 5.50 8.02 -1.72
C PHE A 327 5.65 7.88 -3.24
N ASP A 328 5.22 8.87 -4.01
CA ASP A 328 5.38 8.86 -5.48
C ASP A 328 6.85 8.95 -5.89
N ALA A 329 7.68 9.67 -5.13
CA ALA A 329 9.13 9.67 -5.30
C ALA A 329 9.75 8.27 -5.11
N ILE A 330 9.25 7.47 -4.16
CA ILE A 330 9.67 6.06 -3.99
C ILE A 330 9.18 5.22 -5.19
N ALA A 331 8.00 5.54 -5.71
CA ALA A 331 7.37 4.88 -6.86
C ALA A 331 7.91 5.34 -8.23
N ALA A 332 9.10 5.97 -8.28
CA ALA A 332 9.68 6.47 -9.52
C ALA A 332 10.06 5.34 -10.50
N GLN A 333 10.52 4.20 -9.98
CA GLN A 333 10.87 3.04 -10.80
C GLN A 333 9.72 2.03 -10.82
N LEU A 334 9.21 1.75 -12.01
CA LEU A 334 8.16 0.77 -12.24
C LEU A 334 8.75 -0.50 -12.87
N GLU A 335 8.06 -1.62 -12.71
CA GLU A 335 8.39 -2.82 -13.48
C GLU A 335 8.16 -2.58 -14.96
N ASP A 336 9.15 -2.95 -15.77
CA ASP A 336 9.09 -2.82 -17.21
C ASP A 336 8.04 -3.78 -17.78
N PHE A 337 7.17 -3.24 -18.64
CA PHE A 337 6.36 -4.04 -19.53
C PHE A 337 7.17 -4.28 -20.78
N ASN A 338 7.94 -5.36 -20.80
CA ASN A 338 8.79 -5.71 -21.96
C ASN A 338 7.91 -6.12 -23.16
N LYS A 339 7.35 -5.14 -23.84
CA LYS A 339 6.83 -5.27 -25.21
C LYS A 339 7.75 -4.46 -26.08
N ALA A 340 8.28 -5.08 -27.12
CA ALA A 340 9.11 -4.40 -28.10
C ALA A 340 8.58 -4.69 -29.49
N ILE A 341 8.71 -3.71 -30.38
CA ILE A 341 8.55 -3.90 -31.81
C ILE A 341 9.95 -3.88 -32.41
N VAL A 342 10.25 -4.88 -33.23
CA VAL A 342 11.47 -4.94 -34.01
C VAL A 342 11.10 -4.79 -35.48
N TYR A 343 11.74 -3.84 -36.16
CA TYR A 343 11.60 -3.64 -37.60
C TYR A 343 12.94 -3.86 -38.28
N LYS A 344 12.98 -4.77 -39.26
CA LYS A 344 14.17 -5.01 -40.09
C LYS A 344 13.89 -4.50 -41.49
N ALA A 345 14.62 -3.48 -41.91
CA ALA A 345 14.52 -2.97 -43.27
C ALA A 345 15.05 -4.00 -44.30
N PRO A 346 14.54 -4.00 -45.54
CA PRO A 346 15.08 -4.83 -46.62
C PRO A 346 16.59 -4.64 -46.78
N GLY A 347 17.32 -5.75 -46.91
CA GLY A 347 18.79 -5.75 -47.09
C GLY A 347 19.62 -5.50 -45.83
N GLN A 348 19.03 -5.12 -44.69
CA GLN A 348 19.77 -4.82 -43.46
C GLN A 348 19.90 -6.03 -42.54
N ALA A 349 21.11 -6.39 -42.09
CA ALA A 349 21.31 -7.51 -41.17
C ALA A 349 20.72 -7.23 -39.76
N ASN A 350 20.79 -5.97 -39.33
CA ASN A 350 20.30 -5.51 -38.03
C ASN A 350 18.89 -4.94 -38.16
N GLY A 351 18.05 -5.19 -37.16
CA GLY A 351 16.77 -4.50 -37.01
C GLY A 351 16.91 -3.22 -36.18
N LYS A 352 15.93 -2.33 -36.26
CA LYS A 352 15.67 -1.30 -35.25
C LYS A 352 14.66 -1.83 -34.23
N ILE A 353 14.80 -1.44 -32.97
CA ILE A 353 13.91 -1.82 -31.87
C ILE A 353 13.29 -0.57 -31.26
N ILE A 354 12.01 -0.64 -30.93
CA ILE A 354 11.34 0.32 -30.06
C ILE A 354 10.69 -0.47 -28.92
N GLU A 355 10.98 -0.06 -27.70
CA GLU A 355 10.39 -0.65 -26.50
C GLU A 355 9.17 0.17 -26.07
N ALA A 356 8.12 -0.51 -25.63
CA ALA A 356 6.90 0.11 -25.11
C ALA A 356 7.14 0.60 -23.68
N THR A 357 8.11 1.50 -23.52
CA THR A 357 8.39 2.22 -22.28
C THR A 357 7.46 3.42 -22.14
N ALA A 358 7.38 3.98 -20.93
CA ALA A 358 6.72 5.25 -20.67
C ALA A 358 7.72 6.22 -20.02
N PRO A 359 8.18 7.29 -20.70
CA PRO A 359 7.81 7.69 -22.07
C PRO A 359 8.29 6.70 -23.13
N ALA A 360 7.65 6.70 -24.30
CA ALA A 360 8.08 5.87 -25.43
C ALA A 360 9.46 6.33 -25.89
N GLY A 361 10.43 5.42 -25.95
CA GLY A 361 11.76 5.72 -26.45
C GLY A 361 11.77 5.88 -27.98
N ASP A 362 12.83 6.50 -28.50
CA ASP A 362 13.11 6.52 -29.94
C ASP A 362 13.50 5.12 -30.44
N TRP A 363 13.38 4.90 -31.76
CA TRP A 363 13.91 3.70 -32.40
C TRP A 363 15.42 3.59 -32.17
N GLN A 364 15.84 2.53 -31.49
CA GLN A 364 17.23 2.19 -31.25
C GLN A 364 17.73 1.19 -32.29
N ASP A 365 19.02 1.23 -32.60
CA ASP A 365 19.64 0.19 -33.41
C ASP A 365 19.75 -1.12 -32.62
N GLY A 366 19.38 -2.23 -33.24
CA GLY A 366 19.51 -3.55 -32.66
C GLY A 366 21.00 -3.89 -32.45
N ALA A 367 21.33 -4.37 -31.26
CA ALA A 367 22.71 -4.64 -30.85
C ALA A 367 23.46 -5.64 -31.76
N GLN A 368 22.73 -6.54 -32.42
CA GLN A 368 23.28 -7.61 -33.27
C GLN A 368 22.33 -7.94 -34.44
N ALA A 369 22.86 -8.63 -35.45
CA ALA A 369 22.08 -9.12 -36.58
C ALA A 369 21.03 -10.15 -36.14
N LEU A 370 19.86 -10.14 -36.78
CA LEU A 370 18.76 -11.08 -36.48
C LEU A 370 19.05 -12.55 -36.83
N SER A 371 20.16 -12.81 -37.51
CA SER A 371 20.66 -14.15 -37.83
C SER A 371 21.60 -14.71 -36.75
N ASN A 372 21.99 -13.91 -35.76
CA ASN A 372 22.85 -14.37 -34.67
C ASN A 372 21.98 -15.08 -33.61
N ASN A 373 22.36 -16.27 -33.16
CA ASN A 373 21.57 -16.98 -32.13
C ASN A 373 21.70 -16.34 -30.74
N ASP A 374 22.70 -15.48 -30.54
CA ASP A 374 22.99 -14.84 -29.28
C ASP A 374 22.80 -13.32 -29.34
N GLN A 375 22.46 -12.74 -28.19
CA GLN A 375 22.60 -11.31 -27.91
C GLN A 375 21.75 -10.33 -28.77
N HIS A 376 20.71 -10.79 -29.49
CA HIS A 376 19.63 -9.91 -29.95
C HIS A 376 18.30 -10.19 -29.24
N SER A 377 17.46 -9.14 -29.13
CA SER A 377 16.18 -9.14 -28.38
C SER A 377 15.23 -10.26 -28.81
N PHE A 378 15.17 -10.56 -30.10
CA PHE A 378 14.31 -11.59 -30.67
C PHE A 378 14.78 -13.03 -30.34
N ALA A 379 16.09 -13.33 -30.40
CA ALA A 379 16.63 -14.62 -29.98
C ALA A 379 16.45 -14.83 -28.47
N LYS A 380 16.65 -13.77 -27.67
CA LYS A 380 16.43 -13.82 -26.22
C LYS A 380 14.96 -14.14 -25.87
N ALA A 381 14.01 -13.55 -26.61
CA ALA A 381 12.58 -13.82 -26.41
C ALA A 381 12.19 -15.27 -26.76
N LEU A 382 12.86 -15.88 -27.75
CA LEU A 382 12.59 -17.25 -28.21
C LEU A 382 13.53 -18.30 -27.62
N GLN A 383 14.48 -17.94 -26.74
CA GLN A 383 15.53 -18.85 -26.26
C GLN A 383 14.97 -20.15 -25.64
N HIS A 384 13.82 -20.07 -24.96
CA HIS A 384 13.14 -21.22 -24.34
C HIS A 384 12.16 -21.93 -25.27
N VAL A 385 11.89 -21.37 -26.46
CA VAL A 385 11.10 -22.01 -27.54
C VAL A 385 12.03 -22.82 -28.43
N VAL A 386 13.23 -22.29 -28.71
CA VAL A 386 14.24 -22.93 -29.57
C VAL A 386 15.12 -23.90 -28.77
N GLY A 387 15.28 -23.70 -27.45
CA GLY A 387 15.97 -24.63 -26.55
C GLY A 387 15.04 -25.72 -25.99
N ASN A 388 15.62 -26.86 -25.58
CA ASN A 388 14.90 -27.94 -24.91
C ASN A 388 14.61 -27.56 -23.44
N ASP A 389 13.51 -26.85 -23.20
CA ASP A 389 13.01 -26.56 -21.84
C ASP A 389 11.76 -27.40 -21.54
N ASN A 390 11.91 -28.39 -20.65
CA ASN A 390 10.84 -29.35 -20.31
C ASN A 390 9.61 -28.68 -19.66
N ASN A 391 9.77 -27.48 -19.10
CA ASN A 391 8.71 -26.77 -18.38
C ASN A 391 7.94 -25.77 -19.26
N ILE A 392 8.36 -25.57 -20.51
CA ILE A 392 7.74 -24.59 -21.41
C ILE A 392 6.84 -25.30 -22.42
N LYS A 393 5.67 -24.70 -22.64
CA LYS A 393 4.69 -25.13 -23.64
C LYS A 393 4.33 -23.93 -24.51
N PHE A 394 4.42 -24.09 -25.82
CA PHE A 394 4.18 -23.03 -26.79
C PHE A 394 3.29 -23.50 -27.93
N LEU A 395 2.64 -22.54 -28.59
CA LEU A 395 1.97 -22.74 -29.86
C LEU A 395 2.73 -21.93 -30.92
N ALA A 396 3.03 -22.57 -32.04
CA ALA A 396 3.67 -21.95 -33.19
C ALA A 396 2.78 -22.13 -34.43
N TYR A 397 2.64 -21.09 -35.24
CA TYR A 397 2.01 -21.21 -36.55
C TYR A 397 2.74 -20.39 -37.60
N ASN A 398 2.78 -20.94 -38.80
CA ASN A 398 3.44 -20.35 -39.96
C ASN A 398 2.71 -20.83 -41.22
N ASN A 399 2.46 -19.93 -42.16
CA ASN A 399 1.89 -20.27 -43.46
C ASN A 399 2.87 -21.00 -44.38
N VAL A 400 4.17 -20.93 -44.09
CA VAL A 400 5.24 -21.70 -44.72
C VAL A 400 6.08 -22.37 -43.61
N PRO A 401 5.56 -23.46 -43.01
CA PRO A 401 6.25 -24.14 -41.90
C PRO A 401 7.61 -24.69 -42.34
N PRO A 402 8.69 -24.46 -41.56
CA PRO A 402 10.02 -24.98 -41.89
C PRO A 402 10.01 -26.51 -42.02
N GLY A 403 10.64 -27.04 -43.07
CA GLY A 403 10.79 -28.49 -43.26
C GLY A 403 9.53 -29.24 -43.70
N VAL A 404 8.41 -28.56 -43.96
CA VAL A 404 7.17 -29.18 -44.44
C VAL A 404 6.83 -28.64 -45.84
N ALA A 405 6.96 -29.49 -46.85
CA ALA A 405 6.67 -29.13 -48.23
C ALA A 405 5.16 -29.12 -48.54
N ASN A 406 4.75 -28.27 -49.49
CA ASN A 406 3.42 -28.27 -50.14
C ASN A 406 2.18 -27.98 -49.26
N VAL A 407 2.35 -27.29 -48.12
CA VAL A 407 1.21 -26.86 -47.29
C VAL A 407 0.50 -25.67 -47.95
N LYS A 408 -0.79 -25.82 -48.31
CA LYS A 408 -1.65 -24.73 -48.79
C LYS A 408 -2.49 -24.19 -47.62
N THR A 409 -2.21 -22.98 -47.17
CA THR A 409 -3.00 -22.29 -46.13
C THR A 409 -3.83 -21.16 -46.74
N LYS A 410 -4.95 -20.80 -46.08
CA LYS A 410 -5.73 -19.59 -46.42
C LYS A 410 -5.24 -18.32 -45.71
N SER A 411 -4.19 -18.45 -44.88
CA SER A 411 -3.64 -17.36 -44.08
C SER A 411 -2.18 -17.12 -44.44
N ASN A 412 -1.77 -15.85 -44.41
CA ASN A 412 -0.38 -15.42 -44.59
C ASN A 412 0.33 -15.11 -43.25
N SER A 413 -0.33 -15.35 -42.11
CA SER A 413 0.18 -14.96 -40.80
C SER A 413 1.23 -15.94 -40.25
N LYS A 414 2.20 -15.40 -39.52
CA LYS A 414 3.25 -16.14 -38.79
C LYS A 414 3.35 -15.62 -37.36
N VAL A 415 3.22 -16.48 -36.34
CA VAL A 415 3.37 -16.11 -34.92
C VAL A 415 3.82 -17.29 -34.06
N HIS A 416 4.56 -16.97 -32.99
CA HIS A 416 4.81 -17.84 -31.84
C HIS A 416 4.19 -17.24 -30.58
N GLN A 417 3.49 -18.06 -29.79
CA GLN A 417 2.84 -17.66 -28.54
C GLN A 417 3.25 -18.62 -27.41
N ASP A 418 3.93 -18.09 -26.39
CA ASP A 418 4.20 -18.80 -25.12
C ASP A 418 3.03 -18.59 -24.15
N SER A 419 2.58 -19.68 -23.54
CA SER A 419 1.45 -19.73 -22.61
C SER A 419 1.79 -19.20 -21.20
N SER A 420 3.08 -19.00 -20.89
CA SER A 420 3.56 -18.55 -19.59
C SER A 420 4.16 -17.12 -19.58
N LYS A 421 4.62 -16.63 -20.74
CA LYS A 421 5.02 -15.24 -20.98
C LYS A 421 4.54 -14.83 -22.37
N VAL A 422 3.63 -13.85 -22.45
CA VAL A 422 3.00 -13.47 -23.71
C VAL A 422 3.98 -12.71 -24.60
N ALA A 423 4.66 -13.41 -25.51
CA ALA A 423 5.24 -12.83 -26.71
C ALA A 423 4.25 -13.07 -27.87
N PHE A 424 3.83 -12.02 -28.56
CA PHE A 424 3.16 -12.12 -29.86
C PHE A 424 4.15 -11.60 -30.90
N ILE A 425 4.65 -12.47 -31.76
CA ILE A 425 5.54 -12.11 -32.86
C ILE A 425 4.73 -12.12 -34.14
N LEU A 426 4.28 -10.97 -34.65
CA LEU A 426 3.75 -10.89 -36.01
C LEU A 426 4.89 -10.58 -36.98
N GLN A 427 5.19 -11.50 -37.90
CA GLN A 427 5.89 -11.17 -39.14
C GLN A 427 4.82 -10.73 -40.15
N VAL A 428 4.86 -9.46 -40.57
CA VAL A 428 4.09 -8.94 -41.71
C VAL A 428 4.88 -9.14 -42.98
#